data_AF-A0A2D5VP53-F1
#
_entry.id   AF-A0A2D5VP53-F1
#
_cell.length_a   1.000
_cell.length_b   1.000
_cell.length_c   1.000
_cell.angle_alpha   90.00
_cell.angle_beta   90.00
_cell.angle_gamma   90.00
#
_symmetry.space_group_name_H-M   'P 1'
#
loop_
_entity.id
_entity.type
_entity.pdbx_description
1 polymer ?
#
loop_
_entity_poly.entity_id
_entity_poly.type
_entity_poly.pdbx_seq_one_letter_code
_entity_poly.pdbx_strand_id
1 'polypeptide(L)'
;MAWNELFEKMLPLVLCMTTFIGFSAPYIIKILAAEKFWDAWIFICFGMSIEFFRITNNLISLISHSEMKTKKAVFPYFLGGITSLILILISAKSTNYQLYIPLSIIIGNILVFILLNINMRKLIRIKYPFKRILLSLIISFPFVLEFLLKNQYTSIISTLVILSIFSLYFIFAQLFLFKIGEKVNYVQ
;
A
#
# COMPACT_ATOMS: atom_id res chain seq x y z
N MET A 1 -18.31 9.52 -13.37
CA MET A 1 -17.90 10.75 -12.68
C MET A 1 -17.63 10.52 -11.19
N ALA A 2 -18.46 9.79 -10.43
CA ALA A 2 -18.18 9.46 -9.02
C ALA A 2 -16.94 8.58 -8.73
N TRP A 3 -16.59 7.63 -9.60
CA TRP A 3 -15.43 6.75 -9.38
C TRP A 3 -14.11 7.51 -9.31
N ASN A 4 -13.92 8.53 -10.17
CA ASN A 4 -12.69 9.34 -10.15
C ASN A 4 -12.56 10.09 -8.83
N GLU A 5 -13.65 10.65 -8.28
CA GLU A 5 -13.62 11.31 -6.98
C GLU A 5 -13.23 10.35 -5.85
N LEU A 6 -13.78 9.14 -5.86
CA LEU A 6 -13.42 8.09 -4.91
C LEU A 6 -11.93 7.75 -5.04
N PHE A 7 -11.45 7.47 -6.26
CA PHE A 7 -10.05 7.13 -6.52
C PHE A 7 -9.11 8.25 -6.11
N GLU A 8 -9.46 9.49 -6.43
CA GLU A 8 -8.66 10.67 -6.10
C GLU A 8 -8.56 10.88 -4.58
N LYS A 9 -9.61 10.56 -3.82
CA LYS A 9 -9.60 10.62 -2.35
C LYS A 9 -8.89 9.44 -1.71
N MET A 10 -9.13 8.22 -2.18
CA MET A 10 -8.64 6.99 -1.54
C MET A 10 -7.14 6.76 -1.78
N LEU A 11 -6.63 7.01 -2.99
CA LEU A 11 -5.24 6.66 -3.32
C LEU A 11 -4.20 7.35 -2.42
N PRO A 12 -4.27 8.66 -2.14
CA PRO A 12 -3.36 9.31 -1.20
C PRO A 12 -3.48 8.76 0.24
N LEU A 13 -4.70 8.46 0.70
CA LEU A 13 -4.92 7.94 2.06
C LEU A 13 -4.30 6.54 2.22
N VAL A 14 -4.49 5.67 1.22
CA VAL A 14 -3.90 4.33 1.19
C VAL A 14 -2.38 4.42 1.16
N LEU A 15 -1.81 5.33 0.37
CA LEU A 15 -0.36 5.54 0.32
C LEU A 15 0.21 6.03 1.66
N CYS A 16 -0.47 6.96 2.34
CA CYS A 16 -0.10 7.40 3.68
C CYS A 16 -0.17 6.25 4.70
N MET A 17 -1.17 5.38 4.60
CA MET A 17 -1.30 4.19 5.45
C MET A 17 -0.20 3.16 5.20
N THR A 18 0.10 2.87 3.94
CA THR A 18 1.17 1.94 3.56
C THR A 18 2.53 2.41 4.08
N THR A 19 2.82 3.71 3.95
CA THR A 19 4.08 4.29 4.42
C THR A 19 4.19 4.25 5.94
N PHE A 20 3.13 4.64 6.67
CA PHE A 20 3.09 4.53 8.13
C PHE A 20 3.40 3.11 8.60
N ILE A 21 2.61 2.12 8.19
CA ILE A 21 2.80 0.73 8.65
C ILE A 21 4.16 0.17 8.20
N GLY A 22 4.63 0.55 7.01
CA GLY A 22 5.94 0.15 6.51
C GLY A 22 7.10 0.61 7.39
N PHE A 23 7.06 1.85 7.87
CA PHE A 23 8.10 2.39 8.77
C PHE A 23 7.90 1.98 10.24
N SER A 24 6.66 1.77 10.68
CA SER A 24 6.35 1.23 12.02
C SER A 24 6.58 -0.28 12.14
N ALA A 25 6.89 -0.99 11.05
CA ALA A 25 7.06 -2.45 11.03
C ALA A 25 7.95 -3.02 12.16
N PRO A 26 9.14 -2.44 12.47
CA PRO A 26 9.97 -2.92 13.57
C PRO A 26 9.31 -2.80 14.96
N TYR A 27 8.51 -1.76 15.16
CA TYR A 27 7.78 -1.52 16.41
C TYR A 27 6.59 -2.44 16.53
N ILE A 28 5.84 -2.62 15.45
CA ILE A 28 4.69 -3.52 15.37
C ILE A 28 5.13 -4.95 15.69
N ILE A 29 6.20 -5.45 15.07
CA ILE A 29 6.62 -6.83 15.32
C ILE A 29 7.16 -7.01 16.74
N LYS A 30 7.77 -5.98 17.31
CA LYS A 30 8.28 -6.00 18.68
C LYS A 30 7.18 -6.11 19.72
N ILE A 31 6.01 -5.52 19.44
CA ILE A 31 4.82 -5.62 20.30
C ILE A 31 4.10 -6.96 20.10
N LEU A 32 3.99 -7.43 18.86
CA LEU A 32 3.16 -8.58 18.51
C LEU A 32 3.88 -9.94 18.61
N ALA A 33 5.20 -9.97 18.47
CA ALA A 33 5.96 -11.20 18.37
C ALA A 33 7.05 -11.31 19.46
N ALA A 34 7.37 -12.55 19.82
CA ALA A 34 8.48 -12.86 20.73
C ALA A 34 9.83 -12.41 20.16
N GLU A 35 10.81 -12.18 21.04
CA GLU A 35 12.12 -11.59 20.70
C GLU A 35 12.83 -12.28 19.53
N LYS A 36 12.75 -13.61 19.45
CA LYS A 36 13.33 -14.41 18.36
C LYS A 36 12.78 -14.12 16.95
N PHE A 37 11.69 -13.37 16.85
CA PHE A 37 11.02 -13.02 15.58
C PHE A 37 11.13 -11.53 15.24
N TRP A 38 11.84 -10.72 16.02
CA TRP A 38 11.92 -9.28 15.75
C TRP A 38 12.56 -8.94 14.40
N ASP A 39 13.43 -9.81 13.88
CA ASP A 39 14.04 -9.64 12.56
C ASP A 39 13.07 -9.90 11.39
N ALA A 40 11.88 -10.47 11.66
CA ALA A 40 10.86 -10.72 10.65
C ALA A 40 10.07 -9.45 10.24
N TRP A 41 10.44 -8.26 10.73
CA TRP A 41 9.81 -6.98 10.36
C TRP A 41 9.81 -6.73 8.84
N ILE A 42 10.80 -7.26 8.12
CA ILE A 42 10.89 -7.13 6.66
C ILE A 42 9.69 -7.76 5.94
N PHE A 43 9.08 -8.81 6.51
CA PHE A 43 7.88 -9.42 5.96
C PHE A 43 6.65 -8.52 6.11
N ILE A 44 6.61 -7.64 7.11
CA ILE A 44 5.57 -6.62 7.23
C ILE A 44 5.73 -5.61 6.09
N CYS A 45 6.96 -5.18 5.77
CA CYS A 45 7.19 -4.27 4.64
C CYS A 45 6.75 -4.89 3.29
N PHE A 46 7.05 -6.17 3.07
CA PHE A 46 6.53 -6.89 1.90
C PHE A 46 5.00 -7.00 1.92
N GLY A 47 4.42 -7.37 3.05
CA GLY A 47 2.97 -7.47 3.23
C GLY A 47 2.26 -6.16 2.92
N MET A 48 2.79 -5.04 3.41
CA MET A 48 2.24 -3.71 3.14
C MET A 48 2.35 -3.31 1.66
N SER A 49 3.44 -3.70 0.99
CA SER A 49 3.60 -3.45 -0.44
C SER A 49 2.58 -4.26 -1.26
N ILE A 50 2.39 -5.54 -0.92
CA ILE A 50 1.37 -6.41 -1.52
C ILE A 50 -0.02 -5.81 -1.31
N GLU A 51 -0.31 -5.38 -0.07
CA GLU A 51 -1.60 -4.83 0.31
C GLU A 51 -1.91 -3.50 -0.40
N PHE A 52 -0.91 -2.63 -0.55
CA PHE A 52 -1.03 -1.39 -1.31
C PHE A 52 -1.49 -1.65 -2.74
N PHE A 53 -0.83 -2.57 -3.45
CA PHE A 53 -1.23 -2.91 -4.81
C PHE A 53 -2.58 -3.62 -4.83
N ARG A 54 -2.88 -4.50 -3.87
CA ARG A 54 -4.18 -5.18 -3.78
C ARG A 54 -5.33 -4.19 -3.65
N ILE A 55 -5.24 -3.24 -2.71
CA ILE A 55 -6.26 -2.19 -2.52
C ILE A 55 -6.37 -1.33 -3.78
N THR A 56 -5.24 -0.92 -4.36
CA THR A 56 -5.25 -0.07 -5.55
C THR A 56 -5.85 -0.78 -6.77
N ASN A 57 -5.54 -2.07 -6.95
CA ASN A 57 -6.12 -2.92 -7.99
C ASN A 57 -7.63 -3.04 -7.81
N ASN A 58 -8.09 -3.24 -6.57
CA ASN A 58 -9.51 -3.30 -6.25
C ASN A 58 -10.22 -1.96 -6.51
N LEU A 59 -9.56 -0.83 -6.20
CA LEU A 59 -10.09 0.47 -6.54
C LEU A 59 -10.25 0.64 -8.06
N ILE A 60 -9.29 0.20 -8.86
CA ILE A 60 -9.39 0.29 -10.33
C ILE A 60 -10.42 -0.70 -10.89
N SER A 61 -10.53 -1.91 -10.32
CA SER A 61 -11.47 -2.92 -10.79
C SER A 61 -12.93 -2.52 -10.57
N LEU A 62 -13.23 -1.63 -9.61
CA LEU A 62 -14.56 -1.01 -9.43
C LEU A 62 -15.07 -0.32 -10.70
N ILE A 63 -14.19 0.20 -11.59
CA ILE A 63 -14.59 0.72 -12.91
C ILE A 63 -15.35 -0.35 -13.70
N SER A 64 -14.85 -1.58 -13.68
CA SER A 64 -15.48 -2.68 -14.43
C SER A 64 -16.84 -3.06 -13.86
N HIS A 65 -17.02 -2.91 -12.54
CA HIS A 65 -18.29 -3.16 -11.86
C HIS A 65 -19.30 -2.04 -12.13
N SER A 66 -18.89 -0.77 -12.06
CA SER A 66 -19.77 0.36 -12.35
C SER A 66 -20.26 0.37 -13.80
N GLU A 67 -19.44 -0.13 -14.73
CA GLU A 67 -19.75 -0.22 -16.16
C GLU A 67 -20.38 -1.57 -16.58
N MET A 68 -20.67 -2.46 -15.61
CA MET A 68 -21.19 -3.82 -15.84
C MET A 68 -20.34 -4.67 -16.82
N LYS A 69 -19.04 -4.38 -16.93
CA LYS A 69 -18.07 -5.02 -17.84
C LYS A 69 -17.00 -5.81 -17.07
N THR A 70 -17.44 -6.63 -16.12
CA THR A 70 -16.58 -7.40 -15.19
C THR A 70 -15.57 -8.29 -15.89
N LYS A 71 -15.89 -8.82 -17.08
CA LYS A 71 -14.97 -9.62 -17.91
C LYS A 71 -13.64 -8.90 -18.18
N LYS A 72 -13.62 -7.57 -18.22
CA LYS A 72 -12.39 -6.78 -18.44
C LYS A 72 -11.44 -6.78 -17.24
N ALA A 73 -11.92 -7.07 -16.03
CA ALA A 73 -11.08 -7.20 -14.84
C ALA A 73 -10.53 -8.62 -14.65
N VAL A 74 -11.27 -9.65 -15.09
CA VAL A 74 -10.85 -11.07 -14.94
C VAL A 74 -9.50 -11.33 -15.60
N PHE A 75 -9.29 -10.86 -16.83
CA PHE A 75 -8.05 -11.12 -17.58
C PHE A 75 -6.78 -10.58 -16.88
N PRO A 76 -6.73 -9.31 -16.42
CA PRO A 76 -5.63 -8.80 -15.61
C PRO A 76 -5.30 -9.64 -14.37
N TYR A 77 -6.32 -9.99 -13.57
CA TYR A 77 -6.11 -10.79 -12.34
C TYR A 77 -5.64 -12.21 -12.66
N PHE A 78 -6.16 -12.83 -13.72
CA PHE A 78 -5.74 -14.16 -14.16
C PHE A 78 -4.27 -14.16 -14.57
N LEU A 79 -3.85 -13.21 -15.41
CA LEU A 79 -2.44 -13.10 -15.82
C LEU A 79 -1.52 -12.83 -14.63
N GLY A 80 -1.84 -11.87 -13.77
CA GLY A 80 -1.02 -11.58 -12.60
C GLY A 80 -0.95 -12.73 -11.59
N GLY A 81 -2.03 -13.49 -11.43
CA GLY A 81 -2.07 -14.71 -10.62
C GLY A 81 -1.14 -15.79 -11.17
N ILE A 82 -1.22 -16.08 -12.47
CA ILE A 82 -0.32 -17.03 -13.13
C ILE A 82 1.14 -16.58 -13.05
N THR A 83 1.42 -15.30 -13.31
CA THR A 83 2.78 -14.75 -13.19
C THR A 83 3.30 -14.90 -11.76
N SER A 84 2.49 -14.60 -10.75
CA SER A 84 2.87 -14.81 -9.34
C SER A 84 3.21 -16.28 -9.08
N LEU A 85 2.35 -17.20 -9.51
CA LEU A 85 2.55 -18.65 -9.31
C LEU A 85 3.85 -19.14 -9.96
N ILE A 86 4.09 -18.77 -11.23
CA ILE A 86 5.32 -19.15 -11.95
C ILE A 86 6.56 -18.61 -11.24
N LEU A 87 6.54 -17.33 -10.84
CA LEU A 87 7.67 -16.71 -10.16
C LEU A 87 7.90 -17.31 -8.77
N ILE A 88 6.83 -17.68 -8.04
CA ILE A 88 6.94 -18.40 -6.76
C ILE A 88 7.62 -19.76 -6.96
N LEU A 89 7.21 -20.53 -7.99
CA LEU A 89 7.82 -21.84 -8.29
C LEU A 89 9.32 -21.72 -8.62
N ILE A 90 9.73 -20.66 -9.31
CA ILE A 90 11.14 -20.37 -9.60
C ILE A 90 11.87 -19.96 -8.31
N SER A 91 11.27 -19.05 -7.54
CA SER A 91 11.83 -18.49 -6.31
C SER A 91 12.03 -19.54 -5.21
N ALA A 92 11.13 -20.52 -5.13
CA ALA A 92 11.20 -21.61 -4.15
C ALA A 92 12.46 -22.49 -4.30
N LYS A 93 13.10 -22.49 -5.47
CA LYS A 93 14.35 -23.23 -5.72
C LYS A 93 15.61 -22.44 -5.33
N SER A 94 15.46 -21.17 -4.96
CA SER A 94 16.60 -20.32 -4.61
C SER A 94 16.96 -20.44 -3.12
N THR A 95 18.24 -20.23 -2.81
CA THR A 95 18.74 -20.13 -1.43
C THR A 95 18.07 -19.00 -0.64
N ASN A 96 17.67 -17.91 -1.32
CA ASN A 96 17.02 -16.73 -0.72
C ASN A 96 15.50 -16.73 -0.90
N TYR A 97 14.86 -17.90 -0.89
CA TYR A 97 13.42 -18.06 -1.14
C TYR A 97 12.54 -17.15 -0.26
N GLN A 98 12.99 -16.87 0.97
CA GLN A 98 12.28 -15.99 1.92
C GLN A 98 12.04 -14.58 1.37
N LEU A 99 12.97 -14.03 0.58
CA LEU A 99 12.83 -12.70 -0.03
C LEU A 99 12.16 -12.79 -1.40
N TYR A 100 12.49 -13.83 -2.18
CA TYR A 100 12.04 -13.94 -3.56
C TYR A 100 10.56 -14.34 -3.69
N ILE A 101 10.01 -15.09 -2.72
CA ILE A 101 8.58 -15.44 -2.72
C ILE A 101 7.70 -14.18 -2.56
N PRO A 102 7.87 -13.32 -1.53
CA PRO A 102 7.11 -12.07 -1.43
C PRO A 102 7.31 -11.14 -2.63
N LEU A 103 8.53 -11.03 -3.15
CA LEU A 103 8.82 -10.24 -4.36
C LEU A 103 8.03 -10.75 -5.58
N SER A 104 7.92 -12.06 -5.74
CA SER A 104 7.13 -12.67 -6.82
C SER A 104 5.66 -12.25 -6.77
N ILE A 105 5.09 -12.19 -5.57
CA ILE A 105 3.71 -11.73 -5.35
C ILE A 105 3.57 -10.24 -5.65
N ILE A 106 4.54 -9.42 -5.26
CA ILE A 106 4.57 -7.98 -5.57
C ILE A 106 4.62 -7.76 -7.08
N ILE A 107 5.51 -8.48 -7.79
CA ILE A 107 5.64 -8.38 -9.25
C ILE A 107 4.32 -8.74 -9.93
N GLY A 108 3.67 -9.82 -9.50
CA GLY A 108 2.36 -10.20 -10.02
C GLY A 108 1.31 -9.12 -9.78
N ASN A 109 1.26 -8.52 -8.59
CA ASN A 109 0.33 -7.43 -8.28
C ASN A 109 0.62 -6.14 -9.08
N ILE A 110 1.89 -5.83 -9.34
CA ILE A 110 2.29 -4.73 -10.24
C ILE A 110 1.81 -5.01 -11.65
N LEU A 111 1.93 -6.25 -12.13
CA LEU A 111 1.43 -6.64 -13.45
C LEU A 111 -0.09 -6.48 -13.53
N VAL A 112 -0.83 -6.94 -12.51
CA VAL A 112 -2.29 -6.71 -12.42
C VAL A 112 -2.58 -5.21 -12.49
N PHE A 113 -1.87 -4.38 -11.73
CA PHE A 113 -2.04 -2.94 -11.72
C PHE A 113 -1.84 -2.33 -13.11
N ILE A 114 -0.75 -2.67 -13.79
CA ILE A 114 -0.47 -2.18 -15.15
C ILE A 114 -1.58 -2.59 -16.12
N LEU A 115 -1.95 -3.87 -16.14
CA LEU A 115 -2.96 -4.42 -17.04
C LEU A 115 -4.36 -3.83 -16.77
N LEU A 116 -4.74 -3.67 -15.49
CA LEU A 116 -5.98 -3.01 -15.11
C LEU A 116 -5.99 -1.55 -15.58
N ASN A 117 -4.91 -0.80 -15.36
CA ASN A 117 -4.85 0.59 -15.82
C ASN A 117 -4.98 0.70 -17.34
N ILE A 118 -4.34 -0.18 -18.11
CA ILE A 118 -4.48 -0.20 -19.58
C ILE A 118 -5.92 -0.55 -19.99
N ASN A 119 -6.50 -1.60 -19.40
CA ASN A 119 -7.82 -2.08 -19.78
C ASN A 119 -8.95 -1.13 -19.36
N MET A 120 -8.85 -0.54 -18.17
CA MET A 120 -9.89 0.33 -17.62
C MET A 120 -9.85 1.74 -18.21
N ARG A 121 -8.70 2.21 -18.72
CA ARG A 121 -8.62 3.45 -19.51
C ARG A 121 -9.50 3.42 -20.76
N LYS A 122 -9.80 2.23 -21.29
CA LYS A 122 -10.75 2.05 -22.41
C LYS A 122 -12.22 2.22 -21.99
N LEU A 123 -12.52 2.27 -20.69
CA LEU A 123 -13.86 2.46 -20.14
C LEU A 123 -14.03 3.87 -19.60
N ILE A 124 -13.13 4.29 -18.71
CA ILE A 124 -13.15 5.60 -18.04
C ILE A 124 -11.75 6.19 -18.09
N ARG A 125 -11.66 7.50 -18.37
CA ARG A 125 -10.40 8.24 -18.27
C ARG A 125 -10.04 8.43 -16.79
N ILE A 126 -9.07 7.65 -16.33
CA ILE A 126 -8.53 7.71 -14.96
C ILE A 126 -7.78 9.03 -14.77
N LYS A 127 -8.23 9.85 -13.83
CA LYS A 127 -7.53 11.07 -13.38
C LYS A 127 -6.69 10.72 -12.15
N TYR A 128 -5.37 10.87 -12.24
CA TYR A 128 -4.49 10.64 -11.10
C TYR A 128 -4.27 11.95 -10.35
N PRO A 129 -4.49 11.99 -9.04
CA PRO A 129 -4.30 13.19 -8.25
C PRO A 129 -2.82 13.39 -7.89
N PHE A 130 -1.94 13.58 -8.88
CA PHE A 130 -0.49 13.66 -8.69
C PHE A 130 -0.06 14.62 -7.57
N LYS A 131 -0.68 15.79 -7.49
CA LYS A 131 -0.42 16.76 -6.40
C LYS A 131 -0.72 16.20 -5.02
N ARG A 132 -1.80 15.43 -4.87
CA ARG A 132 -2.19 14.82 -3.58
C ARG A 132 -1.35 13.59 -3.25
N ILE A 133 -0.93 12.82 -4.25
CA ILE A 133 0.03 11.73 -4.07
C ILE A 133 1.34 12.29 -3.54
N LEU A 134 1.87 13.35 -4.18
CA LEU A 134 3.08 14.02 -3.73
C LEU A 134 2.92 14.60 -2.32
N LEU A 135 1.79 15.26 -2.04
CA LEU A 135 1.49 15.77 -0.70
C LEU A 135 1.44 14.66 0.35
N SER A 136 0.84 13.51 0.03
CA SER A 136 0.83 12.35 0.92
C SER A 136 2.24 11.85 1.19
N LEU A 137 3.12 11.81 0.20
CA LEU A 137 4.52 11.41 0.40
C LEU A 137 5.25 12.39 1.32
N ILE A 138 5.03 13.70 1.14
CA ILE A 138 5.63 14.74 1.98
C ILE A 138 5.13 14.62 3.44
N ILE A 139 3.81 14.46 3.63
CA ILE A 139 3.21 14.31 4.97
C ILE A 139 3.66 13.00 5.63
N SER A 140 3.94 11.96 4.85
CA SER A 140 4.48 10.69 5.36
C SER A 140 5.98 10.77 5.72
N PHE A 141 6.69 11.82 5.34
CA PHE A 141 8.13 11.93 5.57
C PHE A 141 8.55 11.81 7.05
N PRO A 142 7.82 12.38 8.05
CA PRO A 142 8.14 12.20 9.46
C PRO A 142 8.14 10.74 9.92
N PHE A 143 7.46 9.81 9.26
CA PHE A 143 7.53 8.37 9.58
C PHE A 143 8.92 7.78 9.34
N VAL A 144 9.77 8.42 8.51
CA VAL A 144 11.17 8.02 8.36
C VAL A 144 11.93 8.16 9.68
N LEU A 145 11.59 9.16 10.50
CA LEU A 145 12.19 9.35 11.82
C LEU A 145 11.91 8.15 12.73
N GLU A 146 10.69 7.60 12.67
CA GLU A 146 10.33 6.39 13.41
C GLU A 146 11.28 5.24 13.06
N PHE A 147 11.60 5.05 11.78
CA PHE A 147 12.52 4.00 11.36
C PHE A 147 13.97 4.23 11.81
N LEU A 148 14.48 5.46 11.74
CA LEU A 148 15.84 5.80 12.20
C LEU A 148 16.04 5.53 13.70
N LEU A 149 14.95 5.67 14.45
CA LEU A 149 14.87 5.45 15.88
C LEU A 149 14.90 3.96 16.28
N LYS A 150 14.76 3.01 15.33
CA LYS A 150 14.65 1.55 15.58
C LYS A 150 15.69 1.00 16.57
N ASN A 151 16.96 1.39 16.42
CA ASN A 151 18.07 0.78 17.17
C ASN A 151 18.24 1.32 18.59
N GLN A 152 17.54 2.39 18.96
CA GLN A 152 17.74 3.06 20.26
C GLN A 152 16.86 2.51 21.38
N TYR A 153 15.90 1.62 21.08
CA TYR A 153 14.86 1.24 22.03
C TYR A 153 14.86 -0.25 22.31
N THR A 154 15.32 -0.63 23.51
CA THR A 154 15.30 -2.02 24.02
C THR A 154 14.02 -2.32 24.79
N SER A 155 13.43 -1.34 25.50
CA SER A 155 12.21 -1.57 26.29
C SER A 155 10.94 -1.63 25.44
N ILE A 156 9.95 -2.44 25.87
CA ILE A 156 8.61 -2.49 25.26
C ILE A 156 7.85 -1.19 25.49
N ILE A 157 8.05 -0.55 26.65
CA ILE A 157 7.38 0.71 27.02
C ILE A 157 7.76 1.82 26.04
N SER A 158 9.05 1.98 25.71
CA SER A 158 9.49 2.96 24.72
C SER A 158 8.90 2.70 23.33
N THR A 159 8.78 1.43 22.93
CA THR A 159 8.15 1.04 21.65
C THR A 159 6.68 1.51 21.61
N LEU A 160 5.93 1.31 22.69
CA LEU A 160 4.52 1.71 22.79
C LEU A 160 4.35 3.23 22.76
N VAL A 161 5.22 3.97 23.46
CA VAL A 161 5.16 5.45 23.48
C VAL A 161 5.42 6.01 22.09
N ILE A 162 6.44 5.54 21.39
CA ILE A 162 6.78 5.99 20.03
C ILE A 162 5.65 5.67 19.07
N LEU A 163 5.18 4.42 19.08
CA LEU A 163 4.08 4.00 18.21
C LEU A 163 2.81 4.80 18.47
N SER A 164 2.53 5.16 19.73
CA SER A 164 1.37 6.00 20.08
C SER A 164 1.50 7.42 19.52
N ILE A 165 2.67 8.05 19.63
CA ILE A 165 2.94 9.39 19.10
C ILE A 165 2.78 9.41 17.58
N PHE A 166 3.42 8.46 16.87
CA PHE A 166 3.31 8.37 15.42
C PHE A 166 1.92 7.95 14.95
N SER A 167 1.19 7.15 15.73
CA SER A 167 -0.21 6.81 15.44
C SER A 167 -1.14 8.03 15.54
N LEU A 168 -0.93 8.89 16.55
CA LEU A 168 -1.67 10.16 16.66
C LEU A 168 -1.37 11.08 15.47
N TYR A 169 -0.09 11.20 15.09
CA TYR A 169 0.31 11.95 13.90
C TYR A 169 -0.30 11.34 12.62
N PHE A 170 -0.35 10.02 12.50
CA PHE A 170 -0.97 9.31 11.38
C PHE A 170 -2.47 9.63 11.27
N ILE A 171 -3.22 9.58 12.38
CA ILE A 171 -4.64 9.96 12.38
C ILE A 171 -4.81 11.42 11.94
N PHE A 172 -3.97 12.32 12.45
CA PHE A 172 -3.97 13.72 12.03
C PHE A 172 -3.68 13.88 10.53
N ALA A 173 -2.67 13.18 10.01
CA ALA A 173 -2.30 13.18 8.60
C ALA A 173 -3.44 12.68 7.70
N GLN A 174 -4.11 11.59 8.09
CA GLN A 174 -5.28 11.04 7.39
C GLN A 174 -6.43 12.05 7.34
N LEU A 175 -6.78 12.66 8.48
CA LEU A 175 -7.83 13.67 8.56
C LEU A 175 -7.50 14.91 7.71
N PHE A 176 -6.24 15.33 7.70
CA PHE A 176 -5.78 16.46 6.90
C PHE A 176 -5.87 16.17 5.40
N LEU A 177 -5.38 15.01 4.95
CA LEU A 177 -5.47 14.56 3.55
C LEU A 177 -6.92 14.37 3.09
N PHE A 178 -7.81 13.93 3.98
CA PHE A 178 -9.24 13.79 3.72
C PHE A 178 -9.90 15.15 3.51
N LYS A 179 -9.71 16.11 4.44
CA LYS A 179 -10.28 17.46 4.36
C LYS A 179 -9.81 18.24 3.12
N ILE A 180 -8.54 18.11 2.74
CA ILE A 180 -8.03 18.71 1.50
C ILE A 180 -8.75 18.11 0.29
N GLY A 181 -9.05 16.81 0.33
CA GLY A 181 -9.83 16.14 -0.71
C GLY A 181 -11.26 16.64 -0.86
N GLU A 182 -11.87 17.18 0.20
CA GLU A 182 -13.19 17.80 0.12
C GLU A 182 -13.12 19.21 -0.48
N LYS A 183 -12.17 20.04 -0.05
CA LYS A 183 -12.05 21.44 -0.52
C LYS A 183 -11.83 21.56 -2.03
N VAL A 184 -11.09 20.63 -2.64
CA VAL A 184 -10.81 20.66 -4.09
C VAL A 184 -12.05 20.37 -4.93
N ASN A 185 -13.00 19.59 -4.40
CA ASN A 185 -14.23 19.22 -5.12
C ASN A 185 -15.28 20.35 -5.16
N TYR A 186 -15.13 21.41 -4.36
CA TYR A 186 -16.04 22.58 -4.39
C TYR A 186 -15.57 23.68 -5.35
N VAL A 187 -14.38 23.53 -5.96
CA VAL A 187 -13.76 24.56 -6.83
C VAL A 187 -13.72 24.11 -8.31
N GLN A 188 -14.26 22.93 -8.62
CA GLN A 188 -14.40 22.39 -9.99
C GLN A 188 -15.87 22.29 -10.36
#